data_AF-A0A0C3D4J3-F1
#
_entry.id   AF-A0A0C3D4J3-F1
#
_cell.length_a   1.000
_cell.length_b   1.000
_cell.length_c   1.000
_cell.angle_alpha   90.00
_cell.angle_beta   90.00
_cell.angle_gamma   90.00
#
_symmetry.space_group_name_H-M   'P 1'
#
loop_
_entity.id
_entity.type
_entity.pdbx_description
1 polymer ?
#
loop_
_entity_poly.entity_id
_entity_poly.type
_entity_poly.pdbx_seq_one_letter_code
_entity_poly.pdbx_strand_id
1 'polypeptide(L)'
;MTVEELHRAWAELDELEKQERYLVERLSEIRKAIKAQRLKIDDLGPPTINRLPTELLSQIFALCIPDPKFPEKPLHRIVGVSRRWRDVVWNNPCFWTSIKVRPFQGKNVLEKQLKRSRKALLDIWIEDWDHYELYEECFGFHALLNTIVLHVNRWRSLTISDAHSHSTPVTISMVLTRITQTSFHQHVLPLSNI
;
A
#
# COMPACT_ATOMS: atom_id res chain seq x y z
N MET A 1 -39.73 -20.16 44.31
CA MET A 1 -38.42 -20.82 44.21
C MET A 1 -38.48 -22.07 45.06
N THR A 2 -38.61 -23.23 44.41
CA THR A 2 -38.73 -24.52 45.10
C THR A 2 -37.36 -25.06 45.46
N VAL A 3 -37.27 -25.90 46.51
CA VAL A 3 -36.01 -26.50 46.96
C VAL A 3 -35.31 -27.30 45.84
N GLU A 4 -36.07 -27.89 44.92
CA GLU A 4 -35.54 -28.57 43.72
C GLU A 4 -34.94 -27.64 42.67
N GLU A 5 -35.45 -26.42 42.51
CA GLU A 5 -34.82 -25.41 41.65
C GLU A 5 -33.46 -25.00 42.20
N LEU A 6 -33.35 -24.84 43.52
CA LEU A 6 -32.09 -24.50 44.18
C LEU A 6 -31.05 -25.61 44.03
N HIS A 7 -31.42 -26.89 44.25
CA HIS A 7 -30.50 -28.01 44.06
C HIS A 7 -30.03 -28.16 42.61
N ARG A 8 -30.91 -27.92 41.62
CA ARG A 8 -30.51 -27.92 40.20
C ARG A 8 -29.52 -26.81 39.88
N ALA A 9 -29.77 -25.59 40.37
CA ALA A 9 -28.87 -24.46 40.16
C ALA A 9 -27.47 -24.71 40.76
N TRP A 10 -27.39 -25.33 41.95
CA TRP A 10 -26.11 -25.71 42.54
C TRP A 10 -25.36 -26.79 41.75
N ALA A 11 -26.08 -27.80 41.23
CA ALA A 11 -25.46 -28.83 40.40
C ALA A 11 -24.93 -28.26 39.07
N GLU A 12 -25.67 -27.32 38.47
CA GLU A 12 -25.24 -26.63 37.25
C GLU A 12 -24.01 -25.74 37.52
N LEU A 13 -23.98 -25.03 38.65
CA LEU A 13 -22.83 -24.21 39.04
C LEU A 13 -21.56 -25.06 39.23
N ASP A 14 -21.65 -26.19 39.94
CA ASP A 14 -20.49 -27.09 40.15
C ASP A 14 -19.96 -27.67 38.83
N GLU A 15 -20.85 -27.99 37.89
CA GLU A 15 -20.46 -28.46 36.56
C GLU A 15 -19.76 -27.36 35.76
N LEU A 16 -20.28 -26.13 35.78
CA LEU A 16 -19.66 -24.99 35.11
C LEU A 16 -18.27 -24.67 35.70
N GLU A 17 -18.11 -24.72 37.02
CA GLU A 17 -16.81 -24.53 37.67
C GLU A 17 -15.81 -25.64 37.31
N LYS A 18 -16.26 -26.90 37.19
CA LYS A 18 -15.42 -27.99 36.69
C LYS A 18 -14.97 -27.74 35.25
N GLN A 19 -15.88 -27.29 34.39
CA GLN A 19 -15.57 -26.95 33.00
C GLN A 19 -14.59 -25.78 32.91
N GLU A 20 -14.75 -24.73 33.73
CA GLU A 20 -13.82 -23.61 33.80
C GLU A 20 -12.41 -24.11 34.16
N ARG A 21 -12.28 -24.91 35.22
CA ARG A 21 -10.98 -25.48 35.64
C ARG A 21 -10.33 -26.28 34.51
N TYR A 22 -11.11 -27.13 33.85
CA TYR A 22 -10.63 -27.93 32.72
C TYR A 22 -10.15 -27.05 31.55
N LEU A 23 -10.92 -26.02 31.17
CA LEU A 23 -10.58 -25.13 30.07
C LEU A 23 -9.32 -24.30 30.38
N VAL A 24 -9.18 -23.83 31.62
CA VAL A 24 -8.00 -23.10 32.07
C VAL A 24 -6.75 -23.98 31.99
N GLU A 25 -6.85 -25.23 32.45
CA GLU A 25 -5.75 -26.19 32.34
C GLU A 25 -5.38 -26.46 30.88
N ARG A 26 -6.39 -26.72 30.03
CA ARG A 26 -6.18 -26.96 28.60
C ARG A 26 -5.54 -25.77 27.89
N LEU A 27 -5.97 -24.55 28.20
CA LEU A 27 -5.35 -23.32 27.68
C LEU A 27 -3.89 -23.19 28.13
N SER A 28 -3.58 -23.60 29.37
CA SER A 28 -2.21 -23.59 29.89
C SER A 28 -1.30 -24.54 29.10
N GLU A 29 -1.78 -25.74 28.77
CA GLU A 29 -1.05 -26.73 27.96
C GLU A 29 -0.78 -26.22 26.56
N ILE A 30 -1.82 -25.68 25.90
CA ILE A 30 -1.72 -25.12 24.55
C ILE A 30 -0.71 -23.96 24.55
N ARG A 31 -0.73 -23.08 25.55
CA ARG A 31 0.24 -21.99 25.68
C ARG A 31 1.68 -22.50 25.85
N LYS A 32 1.89 -23.55 26.64
CA LYS A 32 3.21 -24.21 26.78
C LYS A 32 3.67 -24.80 25.45
N ALA A 33 2.79 -25.50 24.73
CA ALA A 33 3.09 -26.07 23.42
C ALA A 33 3.44 -24.99 22.37
N ILE A 34 2.67 -23.89 22.32
CA ILE A 34 2.97 -22.74 21.46
C ILE A 34 4.34 -22.16 21.78
N LYS A 35 4.67 -21.98 23.07
CA LYS A 35 5.97 -21.47 23.50
C LYS A 35 7.11 -22.40 23.07
N ALA A 36 6.97 -23.71 23.30
CA ALA A 36 7.96 -24.70 22.89
C ALA A 36 8.16 -24.72 21.36
N GLN A 37 7.08 -24.61 20.59
CA GLN A 37 7.17 -24.59 19.13
C GLN A 37 7.84 -23.30 18.62
N ARG A 38 7.56 -22.14 19.26
CA ARG A 38 8.24 -20.88 18.94
C ARG A 38 9.74 -20.96 19.18
N LEU A 39 10.17 -21.58 20.28
CA LEU A 39 11.59 -21.79 20.56
C LEU A 39 12.25 -22.66 19.48
N LYS A 40 11.62 -23.77 19.08
CA LYS A 40 12.12 -24.60 17.97
C LYS A 40 12.23 -23.83 16.66
N ILE A 41 11.26 -22.98 16.34
CA ILE A 41 11.29 -22.15 15.13
C ILE A 41 12.44 -21.13 15.20
N ASP A 42 12.70 -20.57 16.38
CA ASP A 42 13.80 -19.62 16.58
C ASP A 42 15.17 -20.31 16.45
N ASP A 43 15.32 -21.53 16.97
CA ASP A 43 16.54 -22.35 16.80
C ASP A 43 16.85 -22.71 15.34
N LEU A 44 15.81 -22.94 14.52
CA LEU A 44 15.96 -23.15 13.07
C LEU A 44 16.41 -21.86 12.36
N GLY A 45 16.25 -20.71 13.02
CA GLY A 45 16.56 -19.39 12.51
C GLY A 45 15.60 -18.93 11.42
N PRO A 46 15.75 -17.68 10.95
CA PRO A 46 14.95 -17.18 9.86
C PRO A 46 15.23 -17.98 8.57
N PRO A 47 14.22 -18.12 7.67
CA PRO A 47 14.41 -18.68 6.34
C PRO A 47 15.64 -18.07 5.66
N THR A 48 16.39 -18.85 4.87
CA THR A 48 17.67 -18.41 4.30
C THR A 48 17.60 -17.07 3.57
N ILE A 49 16.53 -16.82 2.80
CA ILE A 49 16.30 -15.55 2.11
C ILE A 49 16.08 -14.36 3.07
N ASN A 50 15.59 -14.64 4.27
CA ASN A 50 15.43 -13.67 5.34
C ASN A 50 16.75 -13.34 6.08
N ARG A 51 17.88 -13.97 5.71
CA ARG A 51 19.22 -13.64 6.21
C ARG A 51 19.95 -12.63 5.32
N LEU A 52 19.46 -12.41 4.09
CA LEU A 52 20.07 -11.44 3.17
C LEU A 52 19.92 -10.00 3.69
N PRO A 53 20.94 -9.13 3.55
CA PRO A 53 20.80 -7.70 3.78
C PRO A 53 19.62 -7.08 3.00
N THR A 54 19.05 -6.00 3.53
CA THR A 54 17.89 -5.31 2.95
C THR A 54 18.16 -4.82 1.54
N GLU A 55 19.40 -4.43 1.26
CA GLU A 55 19.89 -3.95 -0.04
C GLU A 55 19.80 -5.05 -1.10
N LEU A 56 20.30 -6.25 -0.78
CA LEU A 56 20.24 -7.41 -1.68
C LEU A 56 18.81 -7.86 -1.89
N LEU A 57 18.00 -7.88 -0.83
CA LEU A 57 16.59 -8.25 -0.95
C LEU A 57 15.83 -7.24 -1.83
N SER A 58 16.12 -5.95 -1.70
CA SER A 58 15.56 -4.91 -2.57
C SER A 58 15.96 -5.09 -4.03
N GLN A 59 17.22 -5.41 -4.31
CA GLN A 59 17.68 -5.67 -5.68
C GLN A 59 16.98 -6.90 -6.28
N ILE A 60 16.86 -7.99 -5.53
CA ILE A 60 16.12 -9.18 -5.97
C ILE A 60 14.67 -8.81 -6.30
N PHE A 61 13.99 -8.05 -5.43
CA PHE A 61 12.61 -7.63 -5.67
C PHE A 61 12.47 -6.75 -6.91
N ALA A 62 13.44 -5.86 -7.17
CA ALA A 62 13.45 -5.05 -8.38
C ALA A 62 13.56 -5.92 -9.65
N LEU A 63 14.37 -6.98 -9.61
CA LEU A 63 14.49 -7.95 -10.71
C LEU A 63 13.21 -8.79 -10.91
N CYS A 64 12.40 -8.94 -9.86
CA CYS A 64 11.10 -9.62 -9.95
C CYS A 64 9.98 -8.76 -10.54
N ILE A 65 10.26 -7.51 -10.94
CA ILE A 65 9.30 -6.61 -11.57
C ILE A 65 9.66 -6.53 -13.07
N PRO A 66 8.96 -7.28 -13.96
CA PRO A 66 9.34 -7.38 -15.36
C PRO A 66 9.19 -6.05 -16.12
N ASP A 67 8.18 -5.27 -15.75
CA ASP A 67 7.95 -3.94 -16.28
C ASP A 67 7.86 -2.92 -15.13
N PRO A 68 8.87 -2.04 -14.97
CA PRO A 68 8.86 -0.99 -13.97
C PRO A 68 7.68 -0.03 -14.08
N LYS A 69 6.98 0.04 -15.22
CA LYS A 69 5.76 0.84 -15.41
C LYS A 69 4.54 0.24 -14.71
N PHE A 70 4.54 -1.09 -14.52
CA PHE A 70 3.44 -1.85 -13.94
C PHE A 70 3.86 -2.65 -12.70
N PRO A 71 4.43 -1.99 -11.67
CA PRO A 71 4.98 -2.69 -10.54
C PRO A 71 3.91 -3.23 -9.59
N GLU A 72 2.63 -2.85 -9.73
CA GLU A 72 1.62 -3.10 -8.69
C GLU A 72 1.34 -4.59 -8.48
N LYS A 73 1.19 -5.37 -9.57
CA LYS A 73 0.91 -6.81 -9.48
C LYS A 73 2.10 -7.59 -8.87
N PRO A 74 3.35 -7.43 -9.36
CA PRO A 74 4.50 -8.06 -8.71
C PRO A 74 4.71 -7.59 -7.27
N LEU A 75 4.62 -6.30 -6.99
CA LEU A 75 4.80 -5.76 -5.63
C LEU A 75 3.75 -6.31 -4.66
N HIS A 76 2.49 -6.43 -5.07
CA HIS A 76 1.43 -7.02 -4.24
C HIS A 76 1.77 -8.46 -3.85
N ARG A 77 2.33 -9.25 -4.77
CA ARG A 77 2.78 -10.63 -4.47
C ARG A 77 3.95 -10.62 -3.49
N ILE A 78 4.94 -9.77 -3.71
CA ILE A 78 6.14 -9.65 -2.85
C ILE A 78 5.75 -9.28 -1.41
N VAL A 79 4.87 -8.30 -1.22
CA VAL A 79 4.47 -7.85 0.13
C VAL A 79 3.49 -8.80 0.84
N GLY A 80 2.96 -9.78 0.11
CA GLY A 80 2.16 -10.88 0.62
C GLY A 80 2.98 -12.00 1.26
N VAL A 81 4.28 -12.11 0.96
CA VAL A 81 5.12 -13.25 1.37
C VAL A 81 5.41 -13.26 2.87
N SER A 82 5.89 -12.15 3.43
CA SER A 82 6.22 -12.06 4.86
C SER A 82 6.21 -10.62 5.35
N ARG A 83 6.22 -10.43 6.69
CA ARG A 83 6.35 -9.10 7.29
C ARG A 83 7.65 -8.41 6.85
N ARG A 84 8.77 -9.14 6.88
CA ARG A 84 10.08 -8.61 6.43
C ARG A 84 10.05 -8.11 5.00
N TRP A 85 9.46 -8.88 4.08
CA TRP A 85 9.40 -8.52 2.66
C TRP A 85 8.55 -7.27 2.44
N ARG A 86 7.41 -7.20 3.14
CA ARG A 86 6.57 -6.01 3.16
C ARG A 86 7.33 -4.79 3.69
N ASP A 87 8.07 -4.94 4.78
CA ASP A 87 8.83 -3.85 5.40
C ASP A 87 9.92 -3.34 4.45
N VAL A 88 10.62 -4.22 3.74
CA VAL A 88 11.62 -3.84 2.73
C VAL A 88 10.97 -3.03 1.61
N VAL A 89 9.86 -3.51 1.05
CA VAL A 89 9.16 -2.79 -0.04
C VAL A 89 8.58 -1.46 0.43
N TRP A 90 7.93 -1.42 1.61
CA TRP A 90 7.31 -0.19 2.13
C TRP A 90 8.35 0.89 2.48
N ASN A 91 9.54 0.49 2.92
CA ASN A 91 10.58 1.42 3.37
C ASN A 91 11.58 1.82 2.28
N ASN A 92 11.54 1.18 1.11
CA ASN A 92 12.39 1.52 -0.03
C ASN A 92 11.62 2.38 -1.05
N PRO A 93 11.96 3.68 -1.18
CA PRO A 93 11.24 4.59 -2.09
C PRO A 93 11.28 4.19 -3.56
N CYS A 94 12.28 3.42 -3.99
CA CYS A 94 12.47 3.06 -5.41
C CYS A 94 11.33 2.23 -5.97
N PHE A 95 10.57 1.51 -5.13
CA PHE A 95 9.40 0.75 -5.57
C PHE A 95 8.14 1.61 -5.80
N TRP A 96 8.21 2.90 -5.46
CA TRP A 96 7.05 3.80 -5.48
C TRP A 96 7.24 4.98 -6.44
N THR A 97 8.31 4.99 -7.24
CA THR A 97 8.64 6.08 -8.17
C THR A 97 7.87 6.04 -9.48
N SER A 98 7.44 4.86 -9.93
CA SER A 98 6.65 4.69 -11.15
C SER A 98 5.17 4.83 -10.83
N ILE A 99 4.56 5.96 -11.20
CA ILE A 99 3.17 6.29 -10.88
C ILE A 99 2.34 6.19 -12.14
N LYS A 100 1.42 5.23 -12.19
CA LYS A 100 0.42 5.15 -13.26
C LYS A 100 -0.88 5.79 -12.81
N VAL A 101 -1.32 6.79 -13.54
CA VAL A 101 -2.54 7.55 -13.30
C VAL A 101 -3.67 6.93 -14.13
N ARG A 102 -4.68 6.33 -13.46
CA ARG A 102 -5.80 5.60 -14.09
C ARG A 102 -7.17 6.19 -13.71
N PRO A 103 -8.18 6.11 -14.59
CA PRO A 103 -9.54 6.62 -14.35
C PRO A 103 -10.17 6.19 -13.02
N PHE A 104 -10.10 4.90 -12.71
CA PHE A 104 -10.76 4.32 -11.53
C PHE A 104 -9.90 4.24 -10.28
N GLN A 105 -8.72 4.87 -10.28
CA GLN A 105 -7.87 4.82 -9.09
C GLN A 105 -8.40 5.78 -8.02
N GLY A 106 -8.50 5.33 -6.77
CA GLY A 106 -8.81 6.23 -5.66
C GLY A 106 -7.65 7.17 -5.36
N LYS A 107 -7.93 8.46 -5.12
CA LYS A 107 -6.93 9.48 -4.71
C LYS A 107 -6.04 9.01 -3.56
N ASN A 108 -6.62 8.32 -2.58
CA ASN A 108 -5.90 7.79 -1.41
C ASN A 108 -4.78 6.80 -1.77
N VAL A 109 -4.93 6.04 -2.88
CA VAL A 109 -3.91 5.08 -3.34
C VAL A 109 -2.72 5.86 -3.89
N LEU A 110 -2.99 6.85 -4.73
CA LEU A 110 -1.99 7.75 -5.31
C LEU A 110 -1.23 8.53 -4.22
N GLU A 111 -1.93 9.12 -3.25
CA GLU A 111 -1.30 9.84 -2.13
C GLU A 111 -0.39 8.92 -1.30
N LYS A 112 -0.81 7.68 -1.04
CA LYS A 112 0.03 6.70 -0.33
C LYS A 112 1.30 6.39 -1.12
N GLN A 113 1.20 6.26 -2.44
CA GLN A 113 2.36 6.01 -3.30
C GLN A 113 3.31 7.21 -3.32
N LEU A 114 2.79 8.42 -3.50
CA LEU A 114 3.56 9.67 -3.45
C LEU A 114 4.26 9.87 -2.10
N LYS A 115 3.59 9.54 -0.99
CA LYS A 115 4.18 9.59 0.35
C LYS A 115 5.33 8.59 0.49
N ARG A 116 5.19 7.38 -0.06
CA ARG A 116 6.22 6.33 0.02
C ARG A 116 7.42 6.58 -0.88
N SER A 117 7.25 7.29 -1.99
CA SER A 117 8.37 7.70 -2.86
C SER A 117 9.26 8.79 -2.23
N ARG A 118 8.87 9.37 -1.11
CA ARG A 118 9.65 10.34 -0.30
C ARG A 118 10.16 11.54 -1.11
N LYS A 119 11.46 11.59 -1.44
CA LYS A 119 12.10 12.64 -2.25
C LYS A 119 12.64 12.08 -3.59
N ALA A 120 12.42 10.79 -3.87
CA ALA A 120 12.89 10.18 -5.09
C ALA A 120 12.19 10.80 -6.31
N LEU A 121 12.88 10.78 -7.44
CA LEU A 121 12.33 11.27 -8.70
C LEU A 121 11.21 10.34 -9.21
N LEU A 122 10.19 10.92 -9.83
CA LEU A 122 8.96 10.24 -10.24
C LEU A 122 8.90 10.07 -11.76
N ASP A 123 8.45 8.89 -12.20
CA ASP A 123 8.08 8.63 -13.58
C ASP A 123 6.56 8.50 -13.64
N ILE A 124 5.90 9.44 -14.30
CA ILE A 124 4.45 9.54 -14.34
C ILE A 124 3.94 8.99 -15.68
N TRP A 125 2.94 8.11 -15.63
CA TRP A 125 2.28 7.52 -16.79
C TRP A 125 0.80 7.85 -16.74
N ILE A 126 0.28 8.56 -17.73
CA ILE A 126 -1.15 8.89 -17.88
C ILE A 126 -1.66 8.13 -19.10
N GLU A 127 -2.55 7.17 -18.89
CA GLU A 127 -3.06 6.28 -19.94
C GLU A 127 -4.57 6.07 -19.80
N ASP A 128 -5.25 5.83 -20.92
CA ASP A 128 -6.66 5.41 -21.01
C ASP A 128 -7.70 6.40 -20.44
N TRP A 129 -7.49 7.71 -20.61
CA TRP A 129 -8.40 8.75 -20.08
C TRP A 129 -9.46 9.25 -21.07
N ASP A 130 -9.28 9.04 -22.37
CA ASP A 130 -10.07 9.72 -23.41
C ASP A 130 -11.51 9.16 -23.60
N HIS A 131 -11.82 7.96 -23.09
CA HIS A 131 -13.17 7.37 -23.18
C HIS A 131 -14.10 7.74 -22.02
N TYR A 132 -13.57 8.39 -20.99
CA TYR A 132 -14.32 8.74 -19.78
C TYR A 132 -14.82 10.20 -19.79
N GLU A 133 -14.54 10.95 -20.86
CA GLU A 133 -15.01 12.32 -21.06
C GLU A 133 -16.52 12.42 -21.37
N LEU A 134 -17.20 11.29 -21.62
CA LEU A 134 -18.64 11.25 -21.92
C LEU A 134 -19.55 11.18 -20.69
N TYR A 135 -18.99 11.09 -19.47
CA TYR A 135 -19.75 11.14 -18.22
C TYR A 135 -19.28 12.32 -17.37
N GLU A 136 -20.19 12.96 -16.64
CA GLU A 136 -19.99 14.17 -15.79
C GLU A 136 -18.92 14.05 -14.68
N GLU A 137 -18.10 12.99 -14.66
CA GLU A 137 -17.15 12.64 -13.61
C GLU A 137 -15.68 12.98 -13.95
N CYS A 138 -15.44 14.05 -14.72
CA CYS A 138 -14.09 14.62 -14.94
C CYS A 138 -13.43 15.16 -13.63
N PHE A 139 -14.19 15.19 -12.52
CA PHE A 139 -13.68 15.51 -11.19
C PHE A 139 -12.58 14.55 -10.73
N GLY A 140 -12.67 13.26 -11.10
CA GLY A 140 -11.68 12.25 -10.72
C GLY A 140 -10.31 12.55 -11.33
N PHE A 141 -10.27 12.84 -12.63
CA PHE A 141 -9.03 13.16 -13.33
C PHE A 141 -8.36 14.41 -12.74
N HIS A 142 -9.12 15.50 -12.58
CA HIS A 142 -8.59 16.74 -12.00
C HIS A 142 -8.07 16.54 -10.58
N ALA A 143 -8.77 15.80 -9.73
CA ALA A 143 -8.32 15.52 -8.37
C ALA A 143 -6.99 14.76 -8.35
N LEU A 144 -6.84 13.76 -9.23
CA LEU A 144 -5.62 12.95 -9.34
C LEU A 144 -4.47 13.76 -9.95
N LEU A 145 -4.76 14.53 -11.01
CA LEU A 145 -3.80 15.41 -11.66
C LEU A 145 -3.29 16.49 -10.71
N ASN A 146 -4.17 17.16 -9.98
CA ASN A 146 -3.78 18.13 -8.95
C ASN A 146 -2.89 17.48 -7.88
N THR A 147 -3.18 16.23 -7.50
CA THR A 147 -2.38 15.50 -6.52
C THR A 147 -0.96 15.24 -7.01
N ILE A 148 -0.76 14.82 -8.26
CA ILE A 148 0.59 14.59 -8.81
C ILE A 148 1.34 15.89 -9.10
N VAL A 149 0.64 16.94 -9.56
CA VAL A 149 1.24 18.23 -9.96
C VAL A 149 1.84 18.99 -8.77
N LEU A 150 1.33 18.78 -7.55
CA LEU A 150 1.97 19.26 -6.32
C LEU A 150 3.41 18.75 -6.13
N HIS A 151 3.80 17.71 -6.85
CA HIS A 151 5.13 17.11 -6.81
C HIS A 151 5.90 17.28 -8.13
N VAL A 152 5.51 18.22 -8.99
CA VAL A 152 6.11 18.45 -10.32
C VAL A 152 7.63 18.65 -10.28
N ASN A 153 8.15 19.26 -9.21
CA ASN A 153 9.57 19.47 -9.00
C ASN A 153 10.40 18.18 -8.84
N ARG A 154 9.74 17.05 -8.61
CA ARG A 154 10.36 15.73 -8.49
C ARG A 154 10.12 14.86 -9.73
N TRP A 155 9.43 15.36 -10.76
CA TRP A 155 9.18 14.57 -11.96
C TRP A 155 10.47 14.44 -12.76
N ARG A 156 10.82 13.20 -13.10
CA ARG A 156 11.89 12.86 -14.04
C ARG A 156 11.33 12.60 -15.43
N SER A 157 10.16 11.97 -15.52
CA SER A 157 9.50 11.71 -16.79
C SER A 157 7.98 11.82 -16.65
N LEU A 158 7.34 12.23 -17.74
CA LEU A 158 5.90 12.24 -17.93
C LEU A 158 5.62 11.62 -19.30
N THR A 159 4.89 10.51 -19.30
CA THR A 159 4.40 9.87 -20.52
C THR A 159 2.89 9.93 -20.53
N ILE A 160 2.34 10.46 -21.62
CA ILE A 160 0.90 10.48 -21.88
C ILE A 160 0.70 9.62 -23.10
N SER A 161 -0.07 8.54 -22.99
CA SER A 161 -0.38 7.67 -24.12
C SER A 161 -1.88 7.43 -24.22
N ASP A 162 -2.37 7.54 -25.45
CA ASP A 162 -3.74 7.20 -25.82
C ASP A 162 -3.73 5.83 -26.51
N ALA A 163 -4.60 4.93 -26.07
CA ALA A 163 -4.76 3.61 -26.67
C ALA A 163 -5.55 3.65 -27.99
N HIS A 164 -6.23 4.76 -28.31
CA HIS A 164 -7.13 4.90 -29.45
C HIS A 164 -6.81 6.19 -30.21
N SER A 165 -6.16 6.04 -31.35
CA SER A 165 -5.46 7.04 -32.18
C SER A 165 -6.19 8.34 -32.64
N HIS A 166 -7.26 8.81 -32.00
CA HIS A 166 -8.05 9.96 -32.46
C HIS A 166 -8.44 11.02 -31.40
N SER A 167 -8.06 10.89 -30.11
CA SER A 167 -8.57 11.79 -29.05
C SER A 167 -7.50 12.45 -28.15
N THR A 168 -6.24 12.47 -28.58
CA THR A 168 -5.11 13.01 -27.80
C THR A 168 -5.12 14.52 -27.42
N PRO A 169 -5.80 15.47 -28.10
CA PRO A 169 -5.53 16.89 -27.86
C PRO A 169 -5.98 17.42 -26.48
N VAL A 170 -7.09 16.90 -25.94
CA VAL A 170 -7.74 17.48 -24.75
C VAL A 170 -6.97 17.12 -23.47
N THR A 171 -6.70 15.82 -23.25
CA THR A 171 -5.93 15.33 -22.11
C THR A 171 -4.54 15.98 -22.05
N ILE A 172 -3.82 16.06 -23.18
CA ILE A 172 -2.51 16.72 -23.25
C ILE A 172 -2.63 18.21 -22.90
N SER A 173 -3.61 18.91 -23.48
CA SER A 173 -3.85 20.34 -23.22
C SER A 173 -4.14 20.60 -21.74
N MET A 174 -4.98 19.78 -21.10
CA MET A 174 -5.32 19.88 -19.68
C MET A 174 -4.09 19.67 -18.79
N VAL A 175 -3.28 18.65 -19.07
CA VAL A 175 -2.06 18.35 -18.31
C VAL A 175 -1.05 19.49 -18.44
N LEU A 176 -0.78 19.96 -19.67
CA LEU A 176 0.16 21.06 -19.92
C LEU A 176 -0.32 22.37 -19.27
N THR A 177 -1.62 22.68 -19.35
CA THR A 177 -2.19 23.87 -18.72
C THR A 177 -2.01 23.84 -17.20
N ARG A 178 -2.20 22.67 -16.56
CA ARG A 178 -2.00 22.54 -15.11
C ARG A 178 -0.54 22.61 -14.69
N ILE A 179 0.36 22.00 -15.46
CA ILE A 179 1.81 22.06 -15.19
C ILE A 179 2.30 23.51 -15.27
N THR A 180 1.93 24.22 -16.33
CA THR A 180 2.34 25.62 -16.53
C THR A 180 1.84 26.49 -15.38
N GLN A 181 0.54 26.48 -15.07
CA GLN A 181 -0.03 27.24 -13.93
C GLN A 181 0.72 27.00 -12.61
N THR A 182 1.07 25.74 -12.32
CA THR A 182 1.72 25.39 -11.05
C THR A 182 3.20 25.80 -11.02
N SER A 183 3.92 25.68 -12.14
CA SER A 183 5.29 26.16 -12.26
C SER A 183 5.39 27.68 -12.11
N PHE A 184 4.46 28.43 -12.71
CA PHE A 184 4.37 29.88 -12.54
C PHE A 184 4.13 30.27 -11.07
N HIS A 185 3.29 29.54 -10.34
CA HIS A 185 3.09 29.81 -8.90
C HIS A 185 4.32 29.50 -8.02
N GLN A 186 5.14 28.52 -8.38
CA GLN A 186 6.38 28.22 -7.63
C GLN A 186 7.49 29.24 -7.88
N HIS A 187 7.52 29.89 -9.06
CA HIS A 187 8.49 30.93 -9.40
C HIS A 187 8.06 32.35 -9.01
N VAL A 188 6.78 32.59 -8.73
CA VAL A 188 6.21 33.91 -8.42
C VAL A 188 5.98 34.12 -6.92
N LEU A 189 6.47 33.27 -6.01
CA LEU A 189 6.62 33.66 -4.61
C LEU A 189 7.79 34.65 -4.49
N PRO A 190 7.54 35.98 -4.38
CA PRO A 190 8.61 36.95 -4.31
C PRO A 190 9.10 37.02 -2.86
N LEU A 191 10.38 37.31 -2.76
CA LEU A 191 11.05 37.86 -1.59
C LEU A 191 10.18 38.94 -0.91
N SER A 192 9.44 38.58 0.13
CA SER A 192 8.91 39.53 1.11
C SER A 192 9.01 38.92 2.50
N ASN A 193 10.24 38.93 3.02
CA ASN A 193 10.57 39.07 4.45
C ASN A 193 12.10 39.21 4.56
N ILE A 194 12.56 40.45 4.37
CA ILE A 194 13.74 41.02 5.04
C ILE A 194 13.24 42.30 5.71
#